data_AF-A0A2H9M256-F1
#
_entry.id   AF-A0A2H9M256-F1
#
_cell.length_a   1.000
_cell.length_b   1.000
_cell.length_c   1.000
_cell.angle_alpha   90.00
_cell.angle_beta   90.00
_cell.angle_gamma   90.00
#
_symmetry.space_group_name_H-M   'P 1'
#
loop_
_entity.id
_entity.type
_entity.pdbx_description
1 polymer ?
#
loop_
_entity_poly.entity_id
_entity_poly.type
_entity_poly.pdbx_seq_one_letter_code
_entity_poly.pdbx_strand_id
1 'polypeptide(L)'
;MIKKKNNFLRAVPLHIETGGINIAVLNAEQAKDMDVKHLDRVMVKHNSKSIICSVDITHISVKKGEVGLFVEPWEKLSLKKKGSKLRVVSVPKPLGLEFIKSKLEGEELNKDEIFTIIKDIVDDALSDVELTAFITGSYCRGLSMEETYNMTMAMVETGDTLKVGKGAVFDKHSIGGVPGNRVTMILIPIISSTGLKIPKTSSRAITSPAGTADTMEVFAPVDLSKNRIESIVKKVGGCIVWGGSFNLAPADDKIIKVEKPLSIDAEGQLLASIMAKKLSVGSNHVIIDLPIGPGTKVPTHEKAEELKEDFVTLGDKLGIKVDCIESNGSQPCGNGIGPALEARDVLKVLTNAKDAPQDLKNKSLLFAGTMLEMAGKAEKGKGSTKAAEILESGKAYEQFKRIVKAQGGNPDFKINNIKVGSYTFSVKSDTNGIVTIINNKTLSDCARAAGAPYNKGAGVFINVKLSDFVKAGDALLTVYSESRLKLERARKVLKEKKVFTIQ
;
A
#
# COMPACT_ATOMS: atom_id res chain seq x y z
N MET A 1 44.74 -17.08 -24.44
CA MET A 1 44.01 -16.51 -25.60
C MET A 1 42.51 -16.77 -25.45
N ILE A 2 41.77 -15.81 -24.89
CA ILE A 2 40.32 -15.93 -24.71
C ILE A 2 39.67 -15.70 -26.08
N LYS A 3 39.15 -16.74 -26.73
CA LYS A 3 38.32 -16.61 -27.93
C LYS A 3 37.23 -15.57 -27.62
N LYS A 4 37.16 -14.47 -28.38
CA LYS A 4 36.02 -13.55 -28.39
C LYS A 4 34.77 -14.37 -28.77
N LYS A 5 34.11 -14.99 -27.79
CA LYS A 5 32.81 -15.63 -28.01
C LYS A 5 31.90 -14.56 -28.58
N ASN A 6 31.30 -14.85 -29.73
CA ASN A 6 30.41 -13.93 -30.41
C ASN A 6 29.10 -13.89 -29.60
N ASN A 7 29.06 -13.06 -28.57
CA ASN A 7 27.96 -12.96 -27.59
C ASN A 7 26.73 -12.25 -28.18
N PHE A 8 26.51 -12.35 -29.49
CA PHE A 8 25.42 -11.70 -30.18
C PHE A 8 24.40 -12.74 -30.64
N LEU A 9 23.18 -12.62 -30.13
CA LEU A 9 22.04 -13.45 -30.49
C LEU A 9 20.98 -12.60 -31.19
N ARG A 10 20.13 -13.23 -32.01
CA ARG A 10 18.99 -12.58 -32.66
C ARG A 10 17.75 -12.67 -31.79
N ALA A 11 17.08 -11.54 -31.56
CA ALA A 11 15.86 -11.49 -30.75
C ALA A 11 14.68 -12.19 -31.43
N VAL A 12 13.96 -13.03 -30.70
CA VAL A 12 12.69 -13.66 -31.10
C VAL A 12 11.62 -13.28 -30.08
N PRO A 13 10.49 -12.69 -30.48
CA PRO A 13 9.42 -12.39 -29.55
C PRO A 13 8.70 -13.68 -29.18
N LEU A 14 8.55 -13.92 -27.88
CA LEU A 14 7.67 -14.93 -27.31
C LEU A 14 6.53 -14.16 -26.66
N HIS A 15 5.33 -14.24 -27.25
CA HIS A 15 4.15 -13.47 -26.83
C HIS A 15 3.54 -14.03 -25.54
N ILE A 16 4.34 -14.07 -24.48
CA ILE A 16 4.00 -14.57 -23.15
C ILE A 16 4.33 -13.47 -22.15
N GLU A 17 3.36 -13.13 -21.31
CA GLU A 17 3.50 -12.22 -20.17
C GLU A 17 3.62 -13.05 -18.89
N THR A 18 4.45 -12.60 -17.96
CA THR A 18 4.71 -13.25 -16.65
C THR A 18 4.26 -12.41 -15.46
N GLY A 19 3.74 -11.21 -15.71
CA GLY A 19 3.39 -10.28 -14.64
C GLY A 19 4.63 -9.61 -14.03
N GLY A 20 5.65 -9.37 -14.85
CA GLY A 20 6.80 -8.51 -14.50
C GLY A 20 8.17 -9.18 -14.51
N ILE A 21 8.26 -10.51 -14.67
CA ILE A 21 9.52 -11.24 -14.63
C ILE A 21 10.22 -11.14 -15.99
N ASN A 22 11.50 -10.76 -15.98
CA ASN A 22 12.28 -10.69 -17.21
C ASN A 22 12.79 -12.10 -17.59
N ILE A 23 12.15 -12.75 -18.57
CA ILE A 23 12.56 -14.10 -19.02
C ILE A 23 13.21 -14.06 -20.41
N ALA A 24 14.40 -14.63 -20.49
CA ALA A 24 15.11 -14.90 -21.73
C ALA A 24 15.17 -16.42 -21.98
N VAL A 25 14.66 -16.86 -23.12
CA VAL A 25 14.61 -18.27 -23.51
C VAL A 25 15.76 -18.57 -24.46
N LEU A 26 16.65 -19.49 -24.07
CA LEU A 26 17.76 -19.94 -24.88
C LEU A 26 17.52 -21.35 -25.42
N ASN A 27 17.99 -21.60 -26.64
CA ASN A 27 18.11 -22.97 -27.13
C ASN A 27 19.10 -23.76 -26.25
N ALA A 28 18.82 -25.03 -25.96
CA ALA A 28 19.68 -25.87 -25.11
C ALA A 28 21.15 -25.93 -25.56
N GLU A 29 21.42 -26.00 -26.87
CA GLU A 29 22.80 -25.98 -27.37
C GLU A 29 23.45 -24.61 -27.19
N GLN A 30 22.67 -23.54 -27.39
CA GLN A 30 23.14 -22.17 -27.19
C GLN A 30 23.47 -21.89 -25.71
N ALA A 31 22.64 -22.37 -24.80
CA ALA A 31 22.84 -22.28 -23.36
C ALA A 31 24.11 -23.03 -22.94
N LYS A 32 24.31 -24.25 -23.45
CA LYS A 32 25.54 -25.03 -23.25
C LYS A 32 26.79 -24.32 -23.76
N ASP A 33 26.74 -23.71 -24.95
CA ASP A 33 27.86 -22.95 -25.51
C ASP A 33 28.21 -21.71 -24.65
N MET A 34 27.22 -21.16 -23.96
CA MET A 34 27.35 -20.00 -23.07
C MET A 34 27.67 -20.38 -21.63
N ASP A 35 27.68 -21.68 -21.29
CA ASP A 35 27.77 -22.19 -19.91
C ASP A 35 26.69 -21.58 -18.99
N VAL A 36 25.45 -21.62 -19.47
CA VAL A 36 24.26 -21.08 -18.80
C VAL A 36 23.26 -22.22 -18.61
N LYS A 37 22.71 -22.34 -17.41
CA LYS A 37 21.71 -23.33 -17.02
C LYS A 37 20.34 -22.68 -16.85
N HIS A 38 19.33 -23.51 -16.65
CA HIS A 38 18.01 -23.02 -16.26
C HIS A 38 18.10 -22.26 -14.93
N LEU A 39 17.40 -21.12 -14.83
CA LEU A 39 17.42 -20.16 -13.73
C LEU A 39 18.73 -19.38 -13.53
N ASP A 40 19.76 -19.63 -14.36
CA ASP A 40 20.88 -18.70 -14.43
C ASP A 40 20.43 -17.37 -15.03
N ARG A 41 21.31 -16.38 -14.97
CA ARG A 41 21.02 -15.02 -15.42
C ARG A 41 21.86 -14.64 -16.61
N VAL A 42 21.22 -13.91 -17.51
CA VAL A 42 21.92 -13.25 -18.62
C VAL A 42 21.59 -11.77 -18.63
N MET A 43 22.60 -10.94 -18.84
CA MET A 43 22.40 -9.55 -19.23
C MET A 43 22.14 -9.50 -20.73
N VAL A 44 20.96 -9.01 -21.10
CA VAL A 44 20.55 -8.76 -22.47
C VAL A 44 20.68 -7.27 -22.74
N LYS A 45 21.52 -6.90 -23.70
CA LYS A 45 21.79 -5.51 -24.07
C LYS A 45 21.39 -5.21 -25.51
N HIS A 46 20.64 -4.12 -25.69
CA HIS A 46 20.26 -3.54 -26.96
C HIS A 46 20.56 -2.04 -26.95
N ASN A 47 21.49 -1.59 -27.79
CA ASN A 47 21.98 -0.21 -27.81
C ASN A 47 22.49 0.23 -26.42
N SER A 48 21.94 1.32 -25.87
CA SER A 48 22.24 1.84 -24.54
C SER A 48 21.50 1.12 -23.41
N LYS A 49 20.48 0.30 -23.72
CA LYS A 49 19.64 -0.37 -22.72
C LYS A 49 20.16 -1.75 -22.40
N SER A 50 20.17 -2.11 -21.12
CA SER A 50 20.48 -3.45 -20.63
C SER A 50 19.47 -3.86 -19.58
N ILE A 51 19.14 -5.15 -19.57
CA ILE A 51 18.29 -5.76 -18.55
C ILE A 51 18.89 -7.11 -18.14
N ILE A 52 18.64 -7.52 -16.90
CA ILE A 52 18.95 -8.87 -16.42
C ILE A 52 17.72 -9.73 -16.65
N CYS A 53 17.92 -10.92 -17.21
CA CYS A 53 16.86 -11.89 -17.45
C CYS A 53 17.20 -13.24 -16.81
N SER A 54 16.19 -13.87 -16.21
CA SER A 54 16.24 -15.30 -15.85
C SER A 54 16.19 -16.15 -17.11
N VAL A 55 16.94 -17.25 -17.12
CA VAL A 55 17.08 -18.11 -18.30
C VAL A 55 16.18 -19.33 -18.21
N ASP A 56 15.33 -19.44 -19.23
CA ASP A 56 14.62 -20.68 -19.55
C ASP A 56 15.27 -21.37 -20.74
N ILE A 57 15.26 -22.70 -20.73
CA ILE A 57 15.88 -23.50 -21.77
C ILE A 57 14.80 -24.21 -22.59
N THR A 58 14.92 -24.12 -23.91
CA THR A 58 14.02 -24.81 -24.85
C THR A 58 14.81 -25.63 -25.87
N HIS A 59 14.18 -26.69 -26.37
CA HIS A 59 14.67 -27.45 -27.52
C HIS A 59 13.92 -27.11 -28.82
N ILE A 60 12.77 -26.43 -28.73
CA ILE A 60 11.82 -26.29 -29.84
C ILE A 60 11.49 -24.85 -30.19
N SER A 61 11.36 -23.95 -29.22
CA SER A 61 10.74 -22.63 -29.42
C SER A 61 11.71 -21.58 -29.99
N VAL A 62 13.01 -21.79 -29.83
CA VAL A 62 14.08 -20.85 -30.22
C VAL A 62 15.24 -21.64 -30.84
N LYS A 63 15.81 -21.15 -31.94
CA LYS A 63 16.93 -21.80 -32.62
C LYS A 63 18.27 -21.39 -32.00
N LYS A 64 19.31 -22.18 -32.24
CA LYS A 64 20.69 -21.79 -31.91
C LYS A 64 21.05 -20.47 -32.60
N GLY A 65 21.73 -19.57 -31.90
CA GLY A 65 22.01 -18.20 -32.37
C GLY A 65 20.87 -17.19 -32.18
N GLU A 66 19.75 -17.62 -31.61
CA GLU A 66 18.61 -16.77 -31.24
C GLU A 66 18.43 -16.71 -29.72
N VAL A 67 17.76 -15.66 -29.24
CA VAL A 67 17.27 -15.53 -27.86
C VAL A 67 15.80 -15.16 -27.93
N GLY A 68 14.95 -16.00 -27.33
CA GLY A 68 13.55 -15.70 -27.11
C GLY A 68 13.43 -14.71 -25.97
N LEU A 69 12.60 -13.69 -26.13
CA LEU A 69 12.28 -12.76 -25.04
C LEU A 69 10.77 -12.72 -24.87
N PHE A 70 10.34 -12.82 -23.62
CA PHE A 70 8.96 -12.58 -23.23
C PHE A 70 8.59 -11.10 -23.41
N VAL A 71 7.33 -10.76 -23.19
CA VAL A 71 6.81 -9.40 -23.45
C VAL A 71 7.55 -8.35 -22.63
N GLU A 72 7.76 -8.56 -21.34
CA GLU A 72 8.40 -7.59 -20.45
C GLU A 72 9.83 -7.20 -20.87
N PRO A 73 10.77 -8.15 -21.06
CA PRO A 73 12.11 -7.79 -21.51
C PRO A 73 12.13 -7.21 -22.94
N TRP A 74 11.20 -7.63 -23.80
CA TRP A 74 11.06 -7.09 -25.15
C TRP A 74 10.68 -5.60 -25.14
N GLU A 75 9.71 -5.22 -24.32
CA GLU A 75 9.26 -3.84 -24.15
C GLU A 75 10.30 -2.95 -23.46
N LYS A 76 10.89 -3.44 -22.35
CA LYS A 76 11.94 -2.71 -21.61
C LYS A 76 13.14 -2.37 -22.50
N LEU A 77 13.55 -3.30 -23.37
CA LEU A 77 14.61 -3.09 -24.37
C LEU A 77 14.15 -2.29 -25.60
N SER A 78 12.85 -1.99 -25.70
CA SER A 78 12.21 -1.25 -26.80
C SER A 78 12.50 -1.87 -28.16
N LEU A 79 12.38 -3.18 -28.24
CA LEU A 79 12.57 -3.93 -29.48
C LEU A 79 11.38 -3.74 -30.41
N LYS A 80 11.66 -3.39 -31.67
CA LYS A 80 10.63 -3.12 -32.69
C LYS A 80 10.41 -4.26 -33.66
N LYS A 81 11.39 -5.15 -33.82
CA LYS A 81 11.36 -6.22 -34.82
C LYS A 81 12.10 -7.46 -34.38
N LYS A 82 11.59 -8.62 -34.84
CA LYS A 82 12.29 -9.90 -34.80
C LYS A 82 13.64 -9.80 -35.52
N GLY A 83 14.64 -10.51 -35.02
CA GLY A 83 15.99 -10.55 -35.59
C GLY A 83 16.90 -9.41 -35.14
N SER A 84 16.44 -8.52 -34.25
CA SER A 84 17.27 -7.47 -33.66
C SER A 84 18.51 -8.09 -32.99
N LYS A 85 19.68 -7.50 -33.21
CA LYS A 85 20.95 -8.03 -32.71
C LYS A 85 21.12 -7.63 -31.25
N LEU A 86 21.15 -8.61 -30.35
CA LEU A 86 21.27 -8.42 -28.91
C LEU A 86 22.60 -8.95 -28.42
N ARG A 87 23.26 -8.23 -27.52
CA ARG A 87 24.41 -8.79 -26.80
C ARG A 87 23.90 -9.50 -25.56
N VAL A 88 24.14 -10.81 -25.46
CA VAL A 88 23.69 -11.65 -24.34
C VAL A 88 24.92 -12.21 -23.64
N VAL A 89 25.08 -11.91 -22.36
CA VAL A 89 26.25 -12.31 -21.57
C VAL A 89 25.77 -12.94 -20.28
N SER A 90 26.33 -14.10 -19.92
CA SER A 90 26.13 -14.69 -18.59
C SER A 90 26.61 -13.71 -17.52
N VAL A 91 25.80 -13.51 -16.48
CA VAL A 91 26.17 -12.69 -15.34
C VAL A 91 26.31 -13.58 -14.11
N PRO A 92 27.30 -13.30 -13.23
CA PRO A 92 27.44 -14.05 -11.99
C PRO A 92 26.21 -13.83 -11.10
N LYS A 93 26.10 -14.66 -10.06
CA LYS A 93 25.11 -14.45 -9.02
C LYS A 93 25.33 -13.08 -8.37
N PRO A 94 24.23 -12.39 -7.99
CA PRO A 94 24.29 -11.10 -7.32
C PRO A 94 24.99 -11.25 -5.98
N LEU A 95 25.76 -10.22 -5.61
CA LEU A 95 26.50 -10.20 -4.35
C LEU A 95 25.55 -10.28 -3.15
N GLY A 96 24.35 -9.70 -3.26
CA GLY A 96 23.32 -9.79 -2.21
C GLY A 96 22.99 -11.22 -1.77
N LEU A 97 23.22 -12.24 -2.61
CA LEU A 97 22.99 -13.62 -2.22
C LEU A 97 23.95 -14.10 -1.12
N GLU A 98 25.18 -13.58 -1.06
CA GLU A 98 26.12 -13.90 0.02
C GLU A 98 25.59 -13.36 1.35
N PHE A 99 25.13 -12.12 1.36
CA PHE A 99 24.56 -11.48 2.55
C PHE A 99 23.22 -12.08 2.98
N ILE A 100 22.39 -12.55 2.03
CA ILE A 100 21.18 -13.30 2.36
C ILE A 100 21.52 -14.60 3.11
N LYS A 101 22.63 -15.28 2.76
CA LYS A 101 23.08 -16.47 3.50
C LYS A 101 23.54 -16.13 4.90
N SER A 102 24.37 -15.09 5.06
CA SER A 102 24.74 -14.56 6.38
C SER A 102 23.51 -14.30 7.25
N LYS A 103 22.47 -13.69 6.68
CA LYS A 103 21.22 -13.45 7.42
C LYS A 103 20.51 -14.73 7.82
N LEU A 104 20.47 -15.76 6.97
CA LEU A 104 19.89 -17.07 7.30
C LEU A 104 20.66 -17.79 8.43
N GLU A 105 21.98 -17.59 8.46
CA GLU A 105 22.89 -18.10 9.48
C GLU A 105 22.78 -17.35 10.82
N GLY A 106 22.09 -16.19 10.82
CA GLY A 106 21.80 -15.40 12.01
C GLY A 106 22.80 -14.27 12.26
N GLU A 107 23.63 -13.95 11.27
CA GLU A 107 24.55 -12.82 11.33
C GLU A 107 23.80 -11.49 11.18
N GLU A 108 24.30 -10.45 11.86
CA GLU A 108 23.83 -9.09 11.71
C GLU A 108 24.46 -8.46 10.48
N LEU A 109 23.64 -7.89 9.59
CA LEU A 109 24.11 -7.27 8.36
C LEU A 109 24.49 -5.81 8.58
N ASN A 110 25.62 -5.41 8.02
CA ASN A 110 26.03 -4.01 8.04
C ASN A 110 25.33 -3.18 6.94
N LYS A 111 25.58 -1.86 6.96
CA LYS A 111 24.97 -0.90 6.04
C LYS A 111 25.17 -1.26 4.57
N ASP A 112 26.40 -1.60 4.16
CA ASP A 112 26.74 -1.83 2.75
C ASP A 112 26.14 -3.15 2.24
N GLU A 113 26.05 -4.16 3.13
CA GLU A 113 25.43 -5.46 2.85
C GLU A 113 23.93 -5.30 2.62
N ILE A 114 23.24 -4.61 3.53
CA ILE A 114 21.81 -4.31 3.40
C ILE A 114 21.55 -3.47 2.14
N PHE A 115 22.35 -2.43 1.91
CA PHE A 115 22.22 -1.60 0.72
C PHE A 115 22.36 -2.42 -0.56
N THR A 116 23.31 -3.36 -0.60
CA THR A 116 23.50 -4.27 -1.73
C THR A 116 22.27 -5.14 -1.97
N ILE A 117 21.72 -5.76 -0.91
CA ILE A 117 20.49 -6.57 -1.03
C ILE A 117 19.35 -5.71 -1.57
N ILE A 118 19.09 -4.55 -0.97
CA ILE A 118 17.98 -3.67 -1.38
C ILE A 118 18.17 -3.20 -2.83
N LYS A 119 19.38 -2.82 -3.22
CA LYS A 119 19.68 -2.45 -4.60
C LYS A 119 19.45 -3.61 -5.57
N ASP A 120 19.88 -4.83 -5.22
CA ASP A 120 19.66 -6.01 -6.04
C ASP A 120 18.15 -6.35 -6.17
N ILE A 121 17.34 -6.08 -5.13
CA ILE A 121 15.88 -6.15 -5.21
C ILE A 121 15.34 -5.12 -6.22
N VAL A 122 15.76 -3.86 -6.12
CA VAL A 122 15.29 -2.78 -7.00
C VAL A 122 15.69 -3.00 -8.45
N ASP A 123 16.88 -3.53 -8.70
CA ASP A 123 17.44 -3.78 -10.03
C ASP A 123 16.87 -5.05 -10.72
N ASP A 124 15.89 -5.73 -10.11
CA ASP A 124 15.39 -7.06 -10.55
C ASP A 124 16.52 -8.11 -10.64
N ALA A 125 17.58 -7.95 -9.84
CA ALA A 125 18.73 -8.83 -9.84
C ALA A 125 18.52 -10.08 -8.97
N LEU A 126 17.63 -10.03 -7.97
CA LEU A 126 17.19 -11.20 -7.20
C LEU A 126 15.96 -11.85 -7.81
N SER A 127 15.90 -13.18 -7.77
CA SER A 127 14.70 -13.94 -8.14
C SER A 127 13.71 -13.98 -6.97
N ASP A 128 12.45 -14.34 -7.24
CA ASP A 128 11.45 -14.55 -6.19
C ASP A 128 11.91 -15.59 -5.15
N VAL A 129 12.72 -16.59 -5.56
CA VAL A 129 13.30 -17.61 -4.66
C VAL A 129 14.30 -16.98 -3.69
N GLU A 130 15.23 -16.17 -4.21
CA GLU A 130 16.26 -15.52 -3.39
C GLU A 130 15.66 -14.44 -2.48
N LEU A 131 14.69 -13.67 -3.01
CA LEU A 131 13.93 -12.70 -2.23
C LEU A 131 13.12 -13.38 -1.11
N THR A 132 12.49 -14.53 -1.40
CA THR A 132 11.81 -15.33 -0.37
C THR A 132 12.77 -15.75 0.75
N ALA A 133 13.99 -16.16 0.39
CA ALA A 133 15.01 -16.53 1.36
C ALA A 133 15.40 -15.36 2.28
N PHE A 134 15.55 -14.15 1.73
CA PHE A 134 15.81 -12.94 2.52
C PHE A 134 14.66 -12.62 3.49
N ILE A 135 13.42 -12.67 3.00
CA ILE A 135 12.22 -12.38 3.80
C ILE A 135 12.07 -13.41 4.92
N THR A 136 12.21 -14.70 4.61
CA THR A 136 12.12 -15.76 5.62
C THR A 136 13.28 -15.69 6.62
N GLY A 137 14.49 -15.38 6.18
CA GLY A 137 15.62 -15.14 7.08
C GLY A 137 15.36 -13.97 8.03
N SER A 138 14.87 -12.85 7.51
CA SER A 138 14.49 -11.67 8.31
C SER A 138 13.36 -11.97 9.30
N TYR A 139 12.38 -12.78 8.90
CA TYR A 139 11.27 -13.21 9.76
C TYR A 139 11.72 -14.15 10.88
N CYS A 140 12.55 -15.15 10.56
CA CYS A 140 12.98 -16.17 11.52
C CYS A 140 14.10 -15.71 12.46
N ARG A 141 14.98 -14.81 12.00
CA ARG A 141 16.11 -14.29 12.78
C ARG A 141 15.87 -12.90 13.37
N GLY A 142 14.85 -12.20 12.90
CA GLY A 142 14.62 -10.79 13.22
C GLY A 142 15.58 -9.85 12.48
N LEU A 143 15.33 -8.56 12.60
CA LEU A 143 16.24 -7.49 12.21
C LEU A 143 16.52 -6.65 13.45
N SER A 144 17.79 -6.33 13.71
CA SER A 144 18.14 -5.37 14.75
C SER A 144 17.60 -3.97 14.41
N MET A 145 17.57 -3.07 15.38
CA MET A 145 17.19 -1.68 15.14
C MET A 145 18.17 -0.98 14.17
N GLU A 146 19.45 -1.39 14.18
CA GLU A 146 20.46 -0.85 13.26
C GLU A 146 20.27 -1.40 11.83
N GLU A 147 19.99 -2.70 11.69
CA GLU A 147 19.62 -3.29 10.40
C GLU A 147 18.34 -2.65 9.84
N THR A 148 17.34 -2.43 10.68
CA THR A 148 16.08 -1.79 10.31
C THR A 148 16.29 -0.36 9.83
N TYR A 149 17.14 0.42 10.53
CA TYR A 149 17.54 1.75 10.11
C TYR A 149 18.26 1.73 8.76
N ASN A 150 19.26 0.85 8.59
CA ASN A 150 20.02 0.72 7.34
C ASN A 150 19.13 0.29 6.17
N MET A 151 18.18 -0.61 6.41
CA MET A 151 17.19 -1.04 5.43
C MET A 151 16.27 0.12 5.03
N THR A 152 15.81 0.90 6.00
CA THR A 152 15.00 2.10 5.76
C THR A 152 15.74 3.09 4.86
N MET A 153 17.01 3.37 5.16
CA MET A 153 17.82 4.31 4.39
C MET A 153 18.10 3.78 2.98
N ALA A 154 18.46 2.50 2.84
CA ALA A 154 18.68 1.88 1.53
C ALA A 154 17.42 1.91 0.64
N MET A 155 16.23 1.69 1.21
CA MET A 155 14.97 1.80 0.47
C MET A 155 14.71 3.23 -0.04
N VAL A 156 15.09 4.24 0.75
CA VAL A 156 14.93 5.65 0.37
C VAL A 156 15.96 6.06 -0.69
N GLU A 157 17.22 5.64 -0.53
CA GLU A 157 18.32 5.96 -1.46
C GLU A 157 18.16 5.32 -2.84
N THR A 158 17.54 4.14 -2.91
CA THR A 158 17.26 3.42 -4.17
C THR A 158 15.93 3.85 -4.83
N GLY A 159 15.14 4.68 -4.15
CA GLY A 159 13.87 5.21 -4.64
C GLY A 159 13.94 6.68 -5.03
N ASP A 160 12.84 7.17 -5.59
CA ASP A 160 12.66 8.61 -5.77
C ASP A 160 12.19 9.29 -4.47
N THR A 161 12.52 10.58 -4.31
CA THR A 161 12.08 11.40 -3.17
C THR A 161 11.34 12.68 -3.60
N LEU A 162 10.35 13.12 -2.83
CA LEU A 162 9.61 14.37 -3.06
C LEU A 162 10.31 15.58 -2.43
N LYS A 163 10.34 16.69 -3.17
CA LYS A 163 10.86 17.98 -2.69
C LYS A 163 9.71 18.96 -2.41
N VAL A 164 9.11 18.82 -1.24
CA VAL A 164 7.98 19.66 -0.76
C VAL A 164 8.42 20.96 -0.07
N GLY A 165 9.73 21.29 -0.11
CA GLY A 165 10.33 22.51 0.42
C GLY A 165 10.66 22.43 1.92
N LYS A 166 11.28 23.50 2.46
CA LYS A 166 11.68 23.57 3.88
C LYS A 166 10.46 23.63 4.82
N GLY A 167 10.68 23.25 6.08
CA GLY A 167 9.71 23.33 7.18
C GLY A 167 9.20 21.98 7.66
N ALA A 168 8.22 22.01 8.56
CA ALA A 168 7.55 20.81 9.06
C ALA A 168 6.65 20.21 7.97
N VAL A 169 6.82 18.91 7.72
CA VAL A 169 6.04 18.11 6.78
C VAL A 169 5.47 16.94 7.56
N PHE A 170 4.15 16.89 7.59
CA PHE A 170 3.39 15.97 8.40
C PHE A 170 2.93 14.76 7.57
N ASP A 171 2.76 13.62 8.24
CA ASP A 171 2.13 12.44 7.65
C ASP A 171 1.36 11.65 8.71
N LYS A 172 0.46 10.79 8.25
CA LYS A 172 -0.26 9.84 9.08
C LYS A 172 -0.23 8.47 8.43
N HIS A 173 0.30 7.47 9.11
CA HIS A 173 0.18 6.08 8.70
C HIS A 173 -0.84 5.32 9.54
N SER A 174 -1.38 4.24 9.01
CA SER A 174 -2.10 3.24 9.80
C SER A 174 -1.60 1.89 9.42
N ILE A 175 -1.25 1.08 10.42
CA ILE A 175 -0.86 -0.32 10.23
C ILE A 175 -2.03 -1.12 9.61
N GLY A 176 -3.26 -0.62 9.75
CA GLY A 176 -4.43 -1.14 9.04
C GLY A 176 -5.12 -2.28 9.78
N GLY A 177 -5.83 -3.13 9.03
CA GLY A 177 -6.65 -4.21 9.59
C GLY A 177 -8.10 -3.84 9.90
N VAL A 178 -8.44 -2.55 9.93
CA VAL A 178 -9.81 -2.06 10.17
C VAL A 178 -10.46 -1.56 8.89
N PRO A 179 -11.58 -2.14 8.43
CA PRO A 179 -12.32 -1.65 7.26
C PRO A 179 -13.01 -0.29 7.55
N GLY A 180 -13.28 0.48 6.49
CA GLY A 180 -13.93 1.79 6.61
C GLY A 180 -13.03 2.95 7.10
N ASN A 181 -11.81 2.66 7.57
CA ASN A 181 -10.93 3.69 8.15
C ASN A 181 -10.47 4.72 7.11
N ARG A 182 -11.19 5.85 7.04
CA ARG A 182 -10.88 7.02 6.19
C ARG A 182 -10.53 8.28 6.96
N VAL A 183 -10.00 8.09 8.17
CA VAL A 183 -9.43 9.17 8.99
C VAL A 183 -8.49 10.07 8.17
N THR A 184 -7.64 9.47 7.33
CA THR A 184 -6.71 10.18 6.46
C THR A 184 -7.39 11.23 5.57
N MET A 185 -8.57 10.93 5.02
CA MET A 185 -9.27 11.85 4.11
C MET A 185 -9.92 13.04 4.82
N ILE A 186 -10.15 12.94 6.13
CA ILE A 186 -10.71 14.02 6.96
C ILE A 186 -9.58 14.81 7.63
N LEU A 187 -8.55 14.11 8.11
CA LEU A 187 -7.38 14.71 8.76
C LEU A 187 -6.63 15.65 7.82
N ILE A 188 -6.36 15.22 6.59
CA ILE A 188 -5.56 16.01 5.64
C ILE A 188 -6.14 17.39 5.34
N PRO A 189 -7.44 17.54 5.04
CA PRO A 189 -8.02 18.87 4.89
C PRO A 189 -8.03 19.69 6.19
N ILE A 190 -8.23 19.09 7.36
CA ILE A 190 -8.10 19.82 8.63
C ILE A 190 -6.69 20.41 8.77
N ILE A 191 -5.66 19.58 8.61
CA ILE A 191 -4.25 19.98 8.79
C ILE A 191 -3.81 20.98 7.72
N SER A 192 -4.04 20.70 6.44
CA SER A 192 -3.62 21.59 5.36
C SER A 192 -4.37 22.93 5.35
N SER A 193 -5.56 23.02 5.94
CA SER A 193 -6.28 24.30 6.10
C SER A 193 -5.56 25.27 7.06
N THR A 194 -4.67 24.77 7.92
CA THR A 194 -3.87 25.58 8.85
C THR A 194 -2.53 26.06 8.28
N GLY A 195 -2.27 25.77 6.99
CA GLY A 195 -1.04 26.11 6.29
C GLY A 195 0.08 25.08 6.45
N LEU A 196 -0.16 23.98 7.17
CA LEU A 196 0.79 22.87 7.30
C LEU A 196 0.83 22.02 6.03
N LYS A 197 1.98 21.38 5.79
CA LYS A 197 2.18 20.49 4.64
C LYS A 197 1.94 19.04 5.03
N ILE A 198 1.14 18.31 4.24
CA ILE A 198 0.85 16.89 4.45
C ILE A 198 0.67 16.14 3.11
N PRO A 199 1.78 15.76 2.45
CA PRO A 199 1.77 15.10 1.15
C PRO A 199 1.48 13.60 1.27
N LYS A 200 0.21 13.21 1.41
CA LYS A 200 -0.11 11.80 1.68
C LYS A 200 -0.05 10.93 0.45
N THR A 201 0.81 9.91 0.50
CA THR A 201 0.81 8.78 -0.42
C THR A 201 0.15 7.57 0.24
N SER A 202 -0.81 6.95 -0.43
CA SER A 202 -1.55 5.79 0.08
C SER A 202 -1.51 4.66 -0.93
N SER A 203 -1.48 3.41 -0.46
CA SER A 203 -1.69 2.25 -1.31
C SER A 203 -3.17 2.11 -1.70
N ARG A 204 -3.40 1.40 -2.80
CA ARG A 204 -4.71 0.81 -3.10
C ARG A 204 -4.93 -0.40 -2.19
N ALA A 205 -6.18 -0.85 -2.11
CA ALA A 205 -6.53 -2.06 -1.40
C ALA A 205 -5.73 -3.27 -1.93
N ILE A 206 -4.93 -3.89 -1.06
CA ILE A 206 -4.26 -5.17 -1.34
C ILE A 206 -5.04 -6.32 -0.67
N THR A 207 -5.33 -6.16 0.62
CA THR A 207 -6.10 -7.10 1.45
C THR A 207 -7.30 -6.43 2.14
N SER A 208 -7.46 -5.11 2.02
CA SER A 208 -8.64 -4.40 2.49
C SER A 208 -9.73 -4.37 1.39
N PRO A 209 -11.01 -4.14 1.73
CA PRO A 209 -12.08 -4.00 0.74
C PRO A 209 -11.97 -2.68 -0.07
N ALA A 210 -11.31 -1.67 0.49
CA ALA A 210 -10.91 -0.46 -0.19
C ALA A 210 -9.66 0.15 0.46
N GLY A 211 -8.79 0.77 -0.33
CA GLY A 211 -7.72 1.63 0.12
C GLY A 211 -8.15 3.10 0.17
N THR A 212 -7.36 3.93 0.87
CA THR A 212 -7.57 5.39 0.86
C THR A 212 -7.44 5.95 -0.57
N ALA A 213 -6.53 5.42 -1.38
CA ALA A 213 -6.40 5.81 -2.79
C ALA A 213 -7.66 5.46 -3.59
N ASP A 214 -8.25 4.27 -3.41
CA ASP A 214 -9.46 3.87 -4.15
C ASP A 214 -10.66 4.77 -3.82
N THR A 215 -10.76 5.18 -2.55
CA THR A 215 -11.81 6.08 -2.05
C THR A 215 -11.60 7.51 -2.54
N MET A 216 -10.36 8.02 -2.47
CA MET A 216 -10.04 9.35 -3.01
C MET A 216 -10.29 9.44 -4.52
N GLU A 217 -10.09 8.34 -5.24
CA GLU A 217 -10.35 8.24 -6.68
C GLU A 217 -11.85 8.30 -7.03
N VAL A 218 -12.75 8.32 -6.05
CA VAL A 218 -14.16 8.70 -6.27
C VAL A 218 -14.28 10.21 -6.54
N PHE A 219 -13.37 11.01 -5.99
CA PHE A 219 -13.42 12.48 -6.05
C PHE A 219 -12.42 13.07 -7.05
N ALA A 220 -11.21 12.53 -7.15
CA ALA A 220 -10.14 13.08 -8.00
C ALA A 220 -9.16 11.99 -8.47
N PRO A 221 -8.46 12.18 -9.60
CA PRO A 221 -7.35 11.32 -9.99
C PRO A 221 -6.32 11.19 -8.88
N VAL A 222 -5.87 9.95 -8.63
CA VAL A 222 -4.85 9.63 -7.60
C VAL A 222 -3.50 9.23 -8.20
N ASP A 223 -3.47 8.90 -9.48
CA ASP A 223 -2.26 8.61 -10.25
C ASP A 223 -1.70 9.92 -10.79
N LEU A 224 -0.70 10.47 -10.11
CA LEU A 224 -0.14 11.78 -10.41
C LEU A 224 1.39 11.70 -10.46
N SER A 225 1.99 12.36 -11.45
CA SER A 225 3.45 12.48 -11.51
C SER A 225 4.03 13.25 -10.32
N LYS A 226 5.29 12.94 -9.97
CA LYS A 226 6.09 13.66 -8.97
C LYS A 226 5.93 15.17 -9.02
N ASN A 227 6.18 15.77 -10.18
CA ASN A 227 6.16 17.21 -10.37
C ASN A 227 4.77 17.79 -10.07
N ARG A 228 3.72 17.04 -10.42
CA ARG A 228 2.35 17.44 -10.12
C ARG A 228 2.07 17.37 -8.62
N ILE A 229 2.51 16.31 -7.93
CA ILE A 229 2.38 16.17 -6.48
C ILE A 229 3.05 17.35 -5.77
N GLU A 230 4.32 17.64 -6.09
CA GLU A 230 5.06 18.74 -5.48
C GLU A 230 4.38 20.10 -5.72
N SER A 231 3.86 20.33 -6.93
CA SER A 231 3.11 21.56 -7.27
C SER A 231 1.83 21.71 -6.44
N ILE A 232 1.07 20.62 -6.28
CA ILE A 232 -0.16 20.61 -5.48
C ILE A 232 0.16 20.91 -4.03
N VAL A 233 1.13 20.21 -3.44
CA VAL A 233 1.50 20.39 -2.03
C VAL A 233 2.01 21.82 -1.78
N LYS A 234 2.79 22.40 -2.69
CA LYS A 234 3.21 23.81 -2.60
C LYS A 234 2.02 24.79 -2.67
N LYS A 235 0.99 24.47 -3.46
CA LYS A 235 -0.17 25.35 -3.70
C LYS A 235 -1.26 25.26 -2.64
N VAL A 236 -1.57 24.06 -2.16
CA VAL A 236 -2.70 23.80 -1.26
C VAL A 236 -2.29 23.10 0.04
N GLY A 237 -1.02 22.77 0.26
CA GLY A 237 -0.53 22.18 1.51
C GLY A 237 -0.76 20.67 1.64
N GLY A 238 -1.79 20.09 1.01
CA GLY A 238 -2.11 18.66 1.12
C GLY A 238 -2.46 17.99 -0.20
N CYS A 239 -2.25 16.68 -0.28
CA CYS A 239 -2.72 15.82 -1.36
C CYS A 239 -3.00 14.42 -0.84
N ILE A 240 -3.75 13.63 -1.62
CA ILE A 240 -4.04 12.21 -1.33
C ILE A 240 -3.87 11.45 -2.63
N VAL A 241 -2.70 10.85 -2.81
CA VAL A 241 -2.31 10.21 -4.07
C VAL A 241 -1.99 8.74 -3.88
N TRP A 242 -2.00 7.99 -4.97
CA TRP A 242 -1.59 6.59 -4.97
C TRP A 242 -0.07 6.49 -5.02
N GLY A 243 0.53 5.83 -4.02
CA GLY A 243 1.98 5.69 -3.91
C GLY A 243 2.62 4.98 -5.11
N GLY A 244 1.94 4.00 -5.71
CA GLY A 244 2.50 3.20 -6.82
C GLY A 244 2.62 3.93 -8.16
N SER A 245 2.12 5.17 -8.27
CA SER A 245 2.30 6.02 -9.46
C SER A 245 3.70 6.66 -9.57
N PHE A 246 4.49 6.54 -8.51
CA PHE A 246 5.81 7.13 -8.39
C PHE A 246 6.74 6.15 -7.68
N ASN A 247 8.01 6.09 -8.06
CA ASN A 247 8.97 5.07 -7.63
C ASN A 247 9.46 5.28 -6.17
N LEU A 248 8.54 5.42 -5.22
CA LEU A 248 8.80 5.65 -3.79
C LEU A 248 9.14 4.34 -3.11
N ALA A 249 10.37 4.21 -2.59
CA ALA A 249 10.83 3.00 -1.91
C ALA A 249 10.48 1.69 -2.68
N PRO A 250 10.93 1.54 -3.93
CA PRO A 250 10.47 0.47 -4.84
C PRO A 250 10.75 -0.95 -4.36
N ALA A 251 11.76 -1.12 -3.50
CA ALA A 251 12.04 -2.41 -2.87
C ALA A 251 10.85 -2.91 -2.04
N ASP A 252 10.10 -2.01 -1.40
CA ASP A 252 8.98 -2.37 -0.54
C ASP A 252 7.85 -3.08 -1.30
N ASP A 253 7.43 -2.52 -2.44
CA ASP A 253 6.36 -3.11 -3.24
C ASP A 253 6.77 -4.52 -3.77
N LYS A 254 8.07 -4.74 -4.02
CA LYS A 254 8.61 -6.04 -4.41
C LYS A 254 8.66 -7.04 -3.25
N ILE A 255 9.08 -6.60 -2.07
CA ILE A 255 9.08 -7.41 -0.85
C ILE A 255 7.66 -7.85 -0.50
N ILE A 256 6.70 -6.92 -0.47
CA ILE A 256 5.29 -7.18 -0.16
C ILE A 256 4.67 -8.20 -1.13
N LYS A 257 5.07 -8.19 -2.42
CA LYS A 257 4.60 -9.15 -3.43
C LYS A 257 4.92 -10.60 -3.03
N VAL A 258 6.06 -10.81 -2.37
CA VAL A 258 6.55 -12.12 -1.93
C VAL A 258 6.09 -12.47 -0.51
N GLU A 259 6.00 -11.49 0.40
CA GLU A 259 5.45 -11.68 1.76
C GLU A 259 4.00 -12.16 1.74
N LYS A 260 3.18 -11.57 0.85
CA LYS A 260 1.72 -11.79 0.86
C LYS A 260 1.31 -13.25 0.65
N PRO A 261 1.84 -13.99 -0.34
CA PRO A 261 1.57 -15.43 -0.48
C PRO A 261 1.96 -16.26 0.75
N LEU A 262 3.02 -15.85 1.46
CA LEU A 262 3.55 -16.54 2.63
C LEU A 262 2.80 -16.17 3.92
N SER A 263 2.07 -15.05 3.93
CA SER A 263 1.39 -14.52 5.12
C SER A 263 2.35 -14.30 6.31
N ILE A 264 3.59 -13.91 6.01
CA ILE A 264 4.61 -13.51 6.98
C ILE A 264 4.90 -12.01 6.83
N ASP A 265 5.19 -11.35 7.94
CA ASP A 265 5.48 -9.91 8.02
C ASP A 265 6.56 -9.77 9.09
N ALA A 266 7.81 -9.55 8.69
CA ALA A 266 8.91 -9.39 9.64
C ALA A 266 8.85 -7.96 10.21
N GLU A 267 8.88 -7.82 11.53
CA GLU A 267 8.66 -6.54 12.21
C GLU A 267 9.62 -5.43 11.76
N GLY A 268 10.92 -5.73 11.64
CA GLY A 268 11.89 -4.77 11.09
C GLY A 268 11.60 -4.39 9.63
N GLN A 269 11.08 -5.31 8.82
CA GLN A 269 10.71 -5.01 7.43
C GLN A 269 9.45 -4.13 7.38
N LEU A 270 8.47 -4.38 8.25
CA LEU A 270 7.28 -3.54 8.43
C LEU A 270 7.67 -2.10 8.82
N LEU A 271 8.54 -1.96 9.81
CA LEU A 271 9.05 -0.67 10.27
C LEU A 271 9.77 0.06 9.15
N ALA A 272 10.71 -0.63 8.48
CA ALA A 272 11.50 -0.05 7.38
C ALA A 272 10.62 0.38 6.21
N SER A 273 9.69 -0.47 5.77
CA SER A 273 8.69 -0.18 4.74
C SER A 273 7.91 1.11 5.02
N ILE A 274 7.33 1.19 6.22
CA ILE A 274 6.47 2.29 6.60
C ILE A 274 7.27 3.59 6.64
N MET A 275 8.42 3.58 7.33
CA MET A 275 9.24 4.77 7.55
C MET A 275 9.95 5.22 6.28
N ALA A 276 10.43 4.30 5.43
CA ALA A 276 11.04 4.63 4.13
C ALA A 276 10.08 5.44 3.26
N LYS A 277 8.80 5.05 3.21
CA LYS A 277 7.77 5.81 2.48
C LYS A 277 7.54 7.20 3.06
N LYS A 278 7.63 7.39 4.39
CA LYS A 278 7.47 8.72 5.02
C LYS A 278 8.67 9.61 4.73
N LEU A 279 9.87 9.07 4.88
CA LEU A 279 11.09 9.81 4.59
C LEU A 279 11.18 10.17 3.10
N SER A 280 10.76 9.27 2.21
CA SER A 280 10.76 9.51 0.76
C SER A 280 9.85 10.67 0.33
N VAL A 281 8.77 10.95 1.07
CA VAL A 281 7.90 12.12 0.79
C VAL A 281 8.34 13.39 1.54
N GLY A 282 9.46 13.33 2.26
CA GLY A 282 10.04 14.43 3.01
C GLY A 282 9.38 14.69 4.36
N SER A 283 8.63 13.73 4.90
CA SER A 283 7.92 13.88 6.19
C SER A 283 8.89 13.82 7.36
N ASN A 284 8.73 14.75 8.30
CA ASN A 284 9.54 14.84 9.53
C ASN A 284 8.69 14.86 10.81
N HIS A 285 7.36 14.83 10.68
CA HIS A 285 6.42 14.60 11.78
C HIS A 285 5.41 13.55 11.33
N VAL A 286 5.32 12.42 12.03
CA VAL A 286 4.49 11.29 11.60
C VAL A 286 3.65 10.79 12.77
N ILE A 287 2.36 10.58 12.53
CA ILE A 287 1.49 9.85 13.45
C ILE A 287 1.26 8.43 12.93
N ILE A 288 1.48 7.42 13.76
CA ILE A 288 1.19 6.01 13.47
C ILE A 288 -0.10 5.60 14.20
N ASP A 289 -1.12 5.20 13.44
CA ASP A 289 -2.37 4.62 13.94
C ASP A 289 -2.19 3.11 14.15
N LEU A 290 -2.31 2.67 15.40
CA LEU A 290 -2.21 1.28 15.86
C LEU A 290 -3.61 0.76 16.26
N PRO A 291 -4.41 0.19 15.33
CA PRO A 291 -5.73 -0.30 15.67
C PRO A 291 -5.64 -1.62 16.42
N ILE A 292 -6.15 -1.65 17.65
CA ILE A 292 -6.11 -2.81 18.53
C ILE A 292 -7.44 -3.54 18.47
N GLY A 293 -7.39 -4.84 18.18
CA GLY A 293 -8.56 -5.70 18.31
C GLY A 293 -8.56 -6.93 17.41
N PRO A 294 -9.62 -7.75 17.51
CA PRO A 294 -9.72 -9.02 16.81
C PRO A 294 -9.60 -8.87 15.28
N GLY A 295 -8.65 -9.59 14.69
CA GLY A 295 -8.43 -9.60 13.23
C GLY A 295 -7.71 -8.37 12.68
N THR A 296 -7.22 -7.48 13.55
CA THR A 296 -6.27 -6.43 13.15
C THR A 296 -4.83 -6.98 13.12
N LYS A 297 -3.88 -6.17 12.66
CA LYS A 297 -2.45 -6.51 12.73
C LYS A 297 -1.86 -6.37 14.15
N VAL A 298 -2.55 -5.66 15.05
CA VAL A 298 -2.10 -5.40 16.42
C VAL A 298 -3.14 -6.01 17.37
N PRO A 299 -3.03 -7.30 17.70
CA PRO A 299 -4.10 -8.00 18.40
C PRO A 299 -4.26 -7.58 19.86
N THR A 300 -3.18 -7.11 20.51
CA THR A 300 -3.14 -6.80 21.93
C THR A 300 -2.46 -5.47 22.22
N HIS A 301 -2.67 -4.93 23.42
CA HIS A 301 -2.02 -3.70 23.87
C HIS A 301 -0.51 -3.88 24.04
N GLU A 302 -0.06 -5.03 24.52
CA GLU A 302 1.36 -5.32 24.67
C GLU A 302 2.09 -5.22 23.32
N LYS A 303 1.50 -5.77 22.26
CA LYS A 303 2.08 -5.65 20.92
C LYS A 303 2.05 -4.21 20.38
N ALA A 304 1.05 -3.42 20.79
CA ALA A 304 0.96 -2.02 20.39
C ALA A 304 2.07 -1.18 21.04
N GLU A 305 2.36 -1.42 22.31
CA GLU A 305 3.45 -0.74 23.04
C GLU A 305 4.82 -1.13 22.49
N GLU A 306 5.08 -2.42 22.19
CA GLU A 306 6.32 -2.85 21.50
C GLU A 306 6.53 -2.09 20.19
N LEU A 307 5.52 -2.09 19.30
CA LEU A 307 5.61 -1.39 18.01
C LEU A 307 5.81 0.11 18.20
N LYS A 308 5.16 0.71 19.20
CA LYS A 308 5.30 2.14 19.51
C LYS A 308 6.72 2.48 19.92
N GLU A 309 7.35 1.70 20.79
CA GLU A 309 8.76 1.88 21.17
C GLU A 309 9.69 1.78 19.96
N ASP A 310 9.45 0.79 19.10
CA ASP A 310 10.24 0.60 17.88
C ASP A 310 10.09 1.75 16.87
N PHE A 311 8.86 2.22 16.63
CA PHE A 311 8.59 3.35 15.74
C PHE A 311 9.21 4.65 16.24
N VAL A 312 9.17 4.90 17.55
CA VAL A 312 9.79 6.08 18.17
C VAL A 312 11.30 5.98 18.07
N THR A 313 11.89 4.83 18.43
CA THR A 313 13.35 4.60 18.37
C THR A 313 13.89 4.75 16.95
N LEU A 314 13.22 4.15 15.97
CA LEU A 314 13.57 4.30 14.56
C LEU A 314 13.36 5.74 14.07
N GLY A 315 12.27 6.38 14.49
CA GLY A 315 11.98 7.79 14.22
C GLY A 315 13.11 8.72 14.66
N ASP A 316 13.58 8.57 15.91
CA ASP A 316 14.68 9.35 16.47
C ASP A 316 15.98 9.15 15.69
N LYS A 317 16.31 7.90 15.32
CA LYS A 317 17.46 7.60 14.45
C LYS A 317 17.36 8.25 13.06
N LEU A 318 16.16 8.34 12.49
CA LEU A 318 15.91 8.96 11.18
C LEU A 318 15.73 10.48 11.25
N GLY A 319 15.70 11.07 12.45
CA GLY A 319 15.38 12.49 12.64
C GLY A 319 13.91 12.85 12.33
N ILE A 320 13.00 11.89 12.46
CA ILE A 320 11.55 12.06 12.28
C ILE A 320 10.89 12.03 13.66
N LYS A 321 10.10 13.06 13.98
CA LYS A 321 9.27 13.04 15.18
C LYS A 321 8.08 12.10 14.97
N VAL A 322 8.06 10.99 15.67
CA VAL A 322 6.99 10.00 15.57
C VAL A 322 6.13 10.03 16.82
N ASP A 323 4.82 9.98 16.64
CA ASP A 323 3.86 9.72 17.72
C ASP A 323 2.96 8.54 17.32
N CYS A 324 2.63 7.68 18.27
CA CYS A 324 1.82 6.48 18.02
C CYS A 324 0.53 6.57 18.82
N ILE A 325 -0.60 6.38 18.14
CA ILE A 325 -1.93 6.43 18.73
C ILE A 325 -2.56 5.05 18.62
N GLU A 326 -2.76 4.42 19.78
CA GLU A 326 -3.62 3.24 19.91
C GLU A 326 -5.06 3.63 19.62
N SER A 327 -5.74 2.83 18.79
CA SER A 327 -7.13 3.09 18.44
C SER A 327 -7.96 1.82 18.45
N ASN A 328 -9.28 1.98 18.60
CA ASN A 328 -10.18 0.84 18.61
C ASN A 328 -10.27 0.18 17.21
N GLY A 329 -9.91 -1.10 17.14
CA GLY A 329 -10.02 -1.95 15.95
C GLY A 329 -11.02 -3.10 16.07
N SER A 330 -11.86 -3.12 17.12
CA SER A 330 -12.88 -4.15 17.35
C SER A 330 -14.06 -4.12 16.38
N GLN A 331 -14.27 -3.00 15.69
CA GLN A 331 -15.34 -2.82 14.71
C GLN A 331 -14.89 -1.91 13.55
N PRO A 332 -15.64 -1.86 12.44
CA PRO A 332 -15.36 -0.96 11.33
C PRO A 332 -15.46 0.50 11.76
N CYS A 333 -14.59 1.34 11.20
CA CYS A 333 -14.59 2.77 11.44
C CYS A 333 -15.44 3.45 10.35
N GLY A 334 -16.53 4.13 10.73
CA GLY A 334 -17.54 4.57 9.79
C GLY A 334 -18.61 3.51 9.50
N ASN A 335 -19.60 3.85 8.69
CA ASN A 335 -20.74 2.99 8.36
C ASN A 335 -20.55 2.30 6.99
N GLY A 336 -19.81 2.93 6.07
CA GLY A 336 -19.51 2.41 4.76
C GLY A 336 -18.23 1.57 4.71
N ILE A 337 -18.26 0.50 3.93
CA ILE A 337 -17.09 -0.30 3.55
C ILE A 337 -17.12 -0.47 2.03
N GLY A 338 -16.10 0.00 1.33
CA GLY A 338 -16.04 0.08 -0.13
C GLY A 338 -15.95 1.53 -0.63
N PRO A 339 -15.35 1.77 -1.81
CA PRO A 339 -14.89 3.12 -2.18
C PRO A 339 -15.98 4.20 -2.17
N ALA A 340 -17.14 3.96 -2.80
CA ALA A 340 -18.22 4.95 -2.84
C ALA A 340 -18.91 5.15 -1.48
N LEU A 341 -19.09 4.08 -0.71
CA LEU A 341 -19.74 4.15 0.61
C LEU A 341 -18.85 4.91 1.61
N GLU A 342 -17.55 4.61 1.60
CA GLU A 342 -16.57 5.30 2.44
C GLU A 342 -16.39 6.77 2.02
N ALA A 343 -16.46 7.07 0.71
CA ALA A 343 -16.46 8.44 0.20
C ALA A 343 -17.68 9.24 0.72
N ARG A 344 -18.87 8.61 0.78
CA ARG A 344 -20.07 9.24 1.35
C ARG A 344 -19.88 9.54 2.84
N ASP A 345 -19.31 8.62 3.61
CA ASP A 345 -19.03 8.84 5.04
C ASP A 345 -18.07 10.01 5.27
N VAL A 346 -16.97 10.07 4.50
CA VAL A 346 -16.02 11.20 4.55
C VAL A 346 -16.74 12.51 4.28
N LEU A 347 -17.60 12.54 3.26
CA LEU A 347 -18.34 13.75 2.90
C LEU A 347 -19.30 14.17 4.01
N LYS A 348 -20.06 13.22 4.60
CA LYS A 348 -20.95 13.49 5.74
C LYS A 348 -20.20 14.12 6.91
N VAL A 349 -19.01 13.61 7.24
CA VAL A 349 -18.19 14.17 8.32
C VAL A 349 -17.71 15.59 7.96
N LEU A 350 -17.15 15.78 6.77
CA LEU A 350 -16.64 17.09 6.33
C LEU A 350 -17.74 18.16 6.26
N THR A 351 -18.97 17.80 5.89
CA THR A 351 -20.10 18.72 5.82
C THR A 351 -20.89 18.83 7.12
N ASN A 352 -20.43 18.24 8.23
CA ASN A 352 -21.13 18.20 9.52
C ASN A 352 -22.58 17.71 9.41
N ALA A 353 -22.81 16.68 8.59
CA ALA A 353 -24.14 16.08 8.45
C ALA A 353 -24.61 15.47 9.79
N LYS A 354 -25.91 15.57 10.08
CA LYS A 354 -26.50 15.04 11.32
C LYS A 354 -26.31 13.52 11.45
N ASP A 355 -26.31 12.81 10.33
CA ASP A 355 -26.14 11.37 10.23
C ASP A 355 -24.68 10.96 9.92
N ALA A 356 -23.71 11.86 10.16
CA ALA A 356 -22.30 11.53 10.00
C ALA A 356 -21.87 10.45 11.01
N PRO A 357 -21.03 9.48 10.59
CA PRO A 357 -20.48 8.47 11.49
C PRO A 357 -19.59 9.12 12.56
N GLN A 358 -20.05 9.06 13.82
CA GLN A 358 -19.37 9.75 14.93
C GLN A 358 -18.05 9.09 15.31
N ASP A 359 -17.92 7.78 15.18
CA ASP A 359 -16.67 7.05 15.40
C ASP A 359 -15.56 7.52 14.43
N LEU A 360 -15.90 7.68 13.15
CA LEU A 360 -14.99 8.23 12.15
C LEU A 360 -14.68 9.71 12.40
N LYS A 361 -15.69 10.53 12.75
CA LYS A 361 -15.49 11.95 13.12
C LYS A 361 -14.54 12.06 14.30
N ASN A 362 -14.85 11.43 15.43
CA ASN A 362 -14.09 11.51 16.68
C ASN A 362 -12.66 11.01 16.51
N LYS A 363 -12.47 9.86 15.84
CA LYS A 363 -11.12 9.36 15.52
C LYS A 363 -10.36 10.37 14.64
N SER A 364 -11.00 10.96 13.63
CA SER A 364 -10.33 11.95 12.78
C SER A 364 -9.92 13.21 13.55
N LEU A 365 -10.77 13.68 14.47
CA LEU A 365 -10.48 14.83 15.32
C LEU A 365 -9.34 14.57 16.30
N LEU A 366 -9.28 13.37 16.89
CA LEU A 366 -8.16 12.97 17.74
C LEU A 366 -6.83 13.04 16.99
N PHE A 367 -6.73 12.37 15.85
CA PHE A 367 -5.49 12.33 15.08
C PHE A 367 -5.10 13.71 14.53
N ALA A 368 -6.07 14.50 14.06
CA ALA A 368 -5.79 15.85 13.60
C ALA A 368 -5.38 16.75 14.76
N GLY A 369 -6.01 16.60 15.92
CA GLY A 369 -5.70 17.32 17.14
C GLY A 369 -4.27 17.08 17.62
N THR A 370 -3.87 15.82 17.75
CA THR A 370 -2.49 15.44 18.09
C THR A 370 -1.49 16.08 17.13
N MET A 371 -1.78 16.07 15.83
CA MET A 371 -0.90 16.66 14.83
C MET A 371 -0.83 18.20 14.93
N LEU A 372 -1.93 18.87 15.30
CA LEU A 372 -1.94 20.31 15.57
C LEU A 372 -1.12 20.65 16.82
N GLU A 373 -1.15 19.81 17.85
CA GLU A 373 -0.30 19.96 19.05
C GLU A 373 1.17 19.76 18.70
N MET A 374 1.52 18.70 17.96
CA MET A 374 2.88 18.48 17.44
C MET A 374 3.41 19.66 16.63
N ALA A 375 2.52 20.36 15.92
CA ALA A 375 2.85 21.53 15.11
C ALA A 375 2.94 22.85 15.90
N GLY A 376 2.62 22.85 17.21
CA GLY A 376 2.49 24.06 18.02
C GLY A 376 1.32 24.96 17.59
N LYS A 377 0.33 24.41 16.90
CA LYS A 377 -0.90 25.10 16.46
C LYS A 377 -2.06 24.96 17.46
N ALA A 378 -1.90 24.10 18.46
CA ALA A 378 -2.79 23.94 19.60
C ALA A 378 -1.96 23.72 20.87
N GLU A 379 -2.47 24.17 22.01
CA GLU A 379 -1.92 23.79 23.31
C GLU A 379 -2.14 22.29 23.56
N LYS A 380 -1.23 21.67 24.32
CA LYS A 380 -1.33 20.26 24.70
C LYS A 380 -2.68 19.96 25.35
N GLY A 381 -3.38 18.94 24.86
CA GLY A 381 -4.72 18.56 25.33
C GLY A 381 -5.88 19.38 24.74
N LYS A 382 -5.63 20.42 23.93
CA LYS A 382 -6.66 21.22 23.24
C LYS A 382 -6.72 20.95 21.74
N GLY A 383 -5.90 20.04 21.22
CA GLY A 383 -5.82 19.72 19.80
C GLY A 383 -7.14 19.25 19.21
N SER A 384 -7.81 18.29 19.85
CA SER A 384 -9.09 17.75 19.36
C SER A 384 -10.18 18.81 19.28
N THR A 385 -10.26 19.70 20.28
CA THR A 385 -11.16 20.86 20.26
C THR A 385 -10.83 21.78 19.10
N LYS A 386 -9.54 22.07 18.87
CA LYS A 386 -9.13 22.92 17.75
C LYS A 386 -9.46 22.29 16.39
N ALA A 387 -9.25 20.99 16.25
CA ALA A 387 -9.63 20.24 15.06
C ALA A 387 -11.15 20.28 14.83
N ALA A 388 -11.94 20.18 15.91
CA ALA A 388 -13.40 20.26 15.84
C ALA A 388 -13.86 21.64 15.34
N GLU A 389 -13.30 22.73 15.87
CA GLU A 389 -13.57 24.10 15.39
C GLU A 389 -13.30 24.26 13.89
N ILE A 390 -12.20 23.68 13.38
CA ILE A 390 -11.84 23.74 11.96
C ILE A 390 -12.84 22.94 11.10
N LEU A 391 -13.25 21.77 11.58
CA LEU A 391 -14.24 20.93 10.89
C LEU A 391 -15.62 21.61 10.87
N GLU A 392 -16.08 22.11 12.01
CA GLU A 392 -17.41 22.69 12.22
C GLU A 392 -17.57 24.04 11.55
N SER A 393 -16.50 24.83 11.45
CA SER A 393 -16.48 26.07 10.66
C SER A 393 -16.54 25.85 9.14
N GLY A 394 -16.47 24.60 8.65
CA GLY A 394 -16.47 24.27 7.23
C GLY A 394 -15.13 24.50 6.51
N LYS A 395 -14.09 24.99 7.21
CA LYS A 395 -12.75 25.21 6.64
C LYS A 395 -12.14 23.92 6.09
N ALA A 396 -12.31 22.80 6.80
CA ALA A 396 -11.86 21.49 6.32
C ALA A 396 -12.55 21.10 5.01
N TYR A 397 -13.86 21.31 4.89
CA TYR A 397 -14.60 20.99 3.67
C TYR A 397 -14.13 21.82 2.47
N GLU A 398 -13.99 23.13 2.63
CA GLU A 398 -13.47 24.01 1.57
C GLU A 398 -12.03 23.65 1.18
N GLN A 399 -11.21 23.29 2.16
CA GLN A 399 -9.86 22.80 1.90
C GLN A 399 -9.86 21.47 1.14
N PHE A 400 -10.78 20.56 1.44
CA PHE A 400 -10.94 19.31 0.69
C PHE A 400 -11.32 19.59 -0.78
N LYS A 401 -12.24 20.53 -1.03
CA LYS A 401 -12.57 20.98 -2.40
C LYS A 401 -11.35 21.53 -3.14
N ARG A 402 -10.50 22.32 -2.46
CA ARG A 402 -9.25 22.83 -3.04
C ARG A 402 -8.29 21.71 -3.41
N ILE A 403 -8.13 20.70 -2.56
CA ILE A 403 -7.31 19.51 -2.83
C ILE A 403 -7.86 18.73 -4.04
N VAL A 404 -9.16 18.47 -4.07
CA VAL A 404 -9.82 17.78 -5.20
C VAL A 404 -9.59 18.53 -6.51
N LYS A 405 -9.83 19.85 -6.54
CA LYS A 405 -9.58 20.69 -7.72
C LYS A 405 -8.11 20.67 -8.14
N ALA A 406 -7.18 20.73 -7.18
CA ALA A 406 -5.76 20.72 -7.46
C ALA A 406 -5.29 19.36 -8.06
N GLN A 407 -5.89 18.25 -7.62
CA GLN A 407 -5.65 16.91 -8.18
C GLN A 407 -6.38 16.65 -9.52
N GLY A 408 -7.21 17.60 -9.99
CA GLY A 408 -7.90 17.51 -11.27
C GLY A 408 -9.31 16.92 -11.19
N GLY A 409 -9.85 16.76 -9.98
CA GLY A 409 -11.26 16.41 -9.78
C GLY A 409 -12.20 17.60 -9.85
N ASN A 410 -13.50 17.33 -9.94
CA ASN A 410 -14.53 18.36 -9.88
C ASN A 410 -14.80 18.75 -8.42
N PRO A 411 -14.55 19.99 -7.97
CA PRO A 411 -14.78 20.40 -6.57
C PRO A 411 -16.25 20.47 -6.16
N ASP A 412 -17.20 20.49 -7.10
CA ASP A 412 -18.63 20.62 -6.82
C ASP A 412 -19.34 19.26 -6.69
N PHE A 413 -18.63 18.27 -6.13
CA PHE A 413 -19.22 16.98 -5.77
C PHE A 413 -20.28 17.15 -4.68
N LYS A 414 -21.36 16.37 -4.78
CA LYS A 414 -22.37 16.23 -3.72
C LYS A 414 -22.54 14.76 -3.40
N ILE A 415 -23.06 14.47 -2.21
CA ILE A 415 -23.26 13.09 -1.75
C ILE A 415 -24.13 12.27 -2.71
N ASN A 416 -25.13 12.90 -3.34
CA ASN A 416 -26.02 12.28 -4.32
C ASN A 416 -25.34 11.96 -5.65
N ASN A 417 -24.23 12.62 -5.98
CA ASN A 417 -23.44 12.33 -7.19
C ASN A 417 -22.57 11.08 -7.01
N ILE A 418 -22.28 10.67 -5.77
CA ILE A 418 -21.52 9.46 -5.47
C ILE A 418 -22.46 8.27 -5.62
N LYS A 419 -22.43 7.58 -6.76
CA LYS A 419 -23.28 6.42 -7.04
C LYS A 419 -22.82 5.19 -6.27
N VAL A 420 -23.78 4.44 -5.77
CA VAL A 420 -23.58 3.10 -5.19
C VAL A 420 -24.22 2.04 -6.08
N GLY A 421 -23.86 0.79 -5.87
CA GLY A 421 -24.34 -0.34 -6.66
C GLY A 421 -25.87 -0.43 -6.65
N SER A 422 -26.46 -0.69 -7.81
CA SER A 422 -27.92 -0.77 -7.97
C SER A 422 -28.54 -2.04 -7.42
N TYR A 423 -27.75 -3.11 -7.28
CA TYR A 423 -28.22 -4.38 -6.73
C TYR A 423 -27.89 -4.43 -5.24
N THR A 424 -28.90 -4.69 -4.41
CA THR A 424 -28.75 -4.70 -2.96
C THR A 424 -29.49 -5.86 -2.30
N PHE A 425 -29.03 -6.24 -1.11
CA PHE A 425 -29.84 -6.98 -0.14
C PHE A 425 -29.43 -6.56 1.26
N SER A 426 -30.36 -6.68 2.21
CA SER A 426 -30.09 -6.41 3.62
C SER A 426 -30.09 -7.71 4.43
N VAL A 427 -29.22 -7.77 5.43
CA VAL A 427 -29.27 -8.79 6.47
C VAL A 427 -30.02 -8.20 7.65
N LYS A 428 -31.02 -8.93 8.15
CA LYS A 428 -31.84 -8.52 9.28
C LYS A 428 -31.47 -9.32 10.52
N SER A 429 -31.79 -8.78 11.70
CA SER A 429 -31.67 -9.53 12.95
C SER A 429 -32.75 -10.60 13.05
N ASP A 430 -32.38 -11.80 13.46
CA ASP A 430 -33.34 -12.87 13.76
C ASP A 430 -33.88 -12.79 15.19
N THR A 431 -33.19 -12.07 16.07
CA THR A 431 -33.50 -11.98 17.49
C THR A 431 -33.48 -10.53 17.99
N ASN A 432 -34.06 -10.31 19.17
CA ASN A 432 -33.83 -9.09 19.94
C ASN A 432 -32.53 -9.25 20.76
N GLY A 433 -31.81 -8.17 20.99
CA GLY A 433 -30.66 -8.19 21.89
C GLY A 433 -29.66 -7.07 21.59
N ILE A 434 -28.49 -7.15 22.22
CA ILE A 434 -27.40 -6.17 22.08
C ILE A 434 -26.33 -6.73 21.16
N VAL A 435 -25.84 -5.92 20.22
CA VAL A 435 -24.72 -6.29 19.34
C VAL A 435 -23.42 -6.29 20.15
N THR A 436 -22.85 -7.47 20.38
CA THR A 436 -21.62 -7.64 21.18
C THR A 436 -20.36 -7.87 20.36
N ILE A 437 -20.50 -8.35 19.11
CA ILE A 437 -19.37 -8.61 18.21
C ILE A 437 -19.73 -8.18 16.79
N ILE A 438 -18.78 -7.53 16.10
CA ILE A 438 -18.83 -7.24 14.67
C ILE A 438 -17.54 -7.77 14.00
N ASN A 439 -17.67 -8.73 13.10
CA ASN A 439 -16.52 -9.39 12.47
C ASN A 439 -15.98 -8.60 11.25
N ASN A 440 -14.90 -7.84 11.46
CA ASN A 440 -14.20 -7.06 10.44
C ASN A 440 -13.74 -7.88 9.22
N LYS A 441 -13.27 -9.11 9.45
CA LYS A 441 -12.77 -10.00 8.38
C LYS A 441 -13.91 -10.44 7.48
N THR A 442 -15.02 -10.89 8.06
CA THR A 442 -16.21 -11.31 7.29
C THR A 442 -16.83 -10.14 6.52
N LEU A 443 -16.88 -8.94 7.12
CA LEU A 443 -17.34 -7.74 6.42
C LEU A 443 -16.44 -7.38 5.23
N SER A 444 -15.13 -7.47 5.40
CA SER A 444 -14.15 -7.23 4.34
C SER A 444 -14.26 -8.26 3.22
N ASP A 445 -14.40 -9.54 3.56
CA ASP A 445 -14.65 -10.63 2.60
C ASP A 445 -15.94 -10.38 1.82
N CYS A 446 -17.01 -9.96 2.49
CA CYS A 446 -18.30 -9.67 1.88
C CYS A 446 -18.23 -8.49 0.91
N ALA A 447 -17.62 -7.37 1.31
CA ALA A 447 -17.45 -6.20 0.45
C ALA A 447 -16.62 -6.53 -0.80
N ARG A 448 -15.55 -7.33 -0.66
CA ARG A 448 -14.76 -7.82 -1.81
C ARG A 448 -15.58 -8.72 -2.72
N ALA A 449 -16.33 -9.67 -2.14
CA ALA A 449 -17.20 -10.56 -2.91
C ALA A 449 -18.28 -9.78 -3.69
N ALA A 450 -18.76 -8.67 -3.12
CA ALA A 450 -19.69 -7.75 -3.77
C ALA A 450 -19.07 -6.96 -4.94
N GLY A 451 -17.74 -6.87 -5.01
CA GLY A 451 -16.99 -6.28 -6.13
C GLY A 451 -16.03 -5.14 -5.76
N ALA A 452 -15.96 -4.75 -4.48
CA ALA A 452 -15.00 -3.75 -4.04
C ALA A 452 -13.55 -4.29 -4.11
N PRO A 453 -12.53 -3.44 -4.41
CA PRO A 453 -12.64 -2.01 -4.69
C PRO A 453 -12.95 -1.67 -6.17
N TYR A 454 -12.84 -2.64 -7.09
CA TYR A 454 -12.88 -2.37 -8.54
C TYR A 454 -14.22 -1.82 -9.02
N ASN A 455 -15.33 -2.35 -8.50
CA ASN A 455 -16.65 -1.76 -8.66
C ASN A 455 -16.84 -0.74 -7.53
N LYS A 456 -16.63 0.55 -7.82
CA LYS A 456 -16.61 1.57 -6.77
C LYS A 456 -17.91 1.69 -5.99
N GLY A 457 -19.05 1.44 -6.65
CA GLY A 457 -20.35 1.44 -6.00
C GLY A 457 -20.61 0.22 -5.13
N ALA A 458 -19.79 -0.83 -5.21
CA ALA A 458 -19.94 -2.04 -4.43
C ALA A 458 -19.36 -1.89 -3.02
N GLY A 459 -19.95 -2.61 -2.05
CA GLY A 459 -19.52 -2.55 -0.67
C GLY A 459 -20.58 -3.02 0.32
N VAL A 460 -20.34 -2.73 1.60
CA VAL A 460 -21.26 -3.01 2.71
C VAL A 460 -21.52 -1.73 3.47
N PHE A 461 -22.77 -1.42 3.73
CA PHE A 461 -23.19 -0.36 4.64
C PHE A 461 -23.72 -0.98 5.92
N ILE A 462 -23.18 -0.56 7.05
CA ILE A 462 -23.52 -1.07 8.37
C ILE A 462 -24.51 -0.11 9.02
N ASN A 463 -25.62 -0.66 9.51
CA ASN A 463 -26.68 0.11 10.15
C ASN A 463 -26.56 0.12 11.68
N VAL A 464 -25.74 -0.75 12.25
CA VAL A 464 -25.62 -0.98 13.70
C VAL A 464 -24.16 -0.99 14.14
N LYS A 465 -23.89 -0.51 15.35
CA LYS A 465 -22.58 -0.51 16.00
C LYS A 465 -22.57 -1.44 17.21
N LEU A 466 -21.37 -1.70 17.73
CA LEU A 466 -21.23 -2.39 19.01
C LEU A 466 -22.03 -1.66 20.09
N SER A 467 -22.66 -2.44 20.97
CA SER A 467 -23.54 -1.99 22.05
C SER A 467 -24.90 -1.43 21.61
N ASP A 468 -25.22 -1.40 20.31
CA ASP A 468 -26.57 -1.07 19.87
C ASP A 468 -27.55 -2.20 20.24
N PHE A 469 -28.74 -1.82 20.70
CA PHE A 469 -29.87 -2.73 20.85
C PHE A 469 -30.61 -2.86 19.51
N VAL A 470 -30.88 -4.10 19.10
CA VAL A 470 -31.60 -4.42 17.86
C VAL A 470 -32.81 -5.28 18.16
N LYS A 471 -33.87 -5.10 17.39
CA LYS A 471 -35.06 -5.97 17.39
C LYS A 471 -35.00 -6.96 16.23
N ALA A 472 -35.66 -8.09 16.39
CA ALA A 472 -35.89 -9.03 15.30
C ALA A 472 -36.56 -8.30 14.12
N GLY A 473 -35.97 -8.45 12.93
CA GLY A 473 -36.38 -7.75 11.71
C GLY A 473 -35.60 -6.46 11.41
N ASP A 474 -34.86 -5.88 12.36
CA ASP A 474 -34.05 -4.69 12.12
C ASP A 474 -32.91 -5.02 11.14
N ALA A 475 -32.65 -4.12 10.19
CA ALA A 475 -31.58 -4.32 9.21
C ALA A 475 -30.21 -4.06 9.87
N LEU A 476 -29.37 -5.09 9.98
CA LEU A 476 -28.03 -5.00 10.57
C LEU A 476 -27.02 -4.40 9.58
N LEU A 477 -27.09 -4.84 8.32
CA LEU A 477 -26.27 -4.31 7.23
C LEU A 477 -27.01 -4.38 5.89
N THR A 478 -26.51 -3.62 4.91
CA THR A 478 -26.94 -3.66 3.51
C THR A 478 -25.74 -3.81 2.60
N VAL A 479 -25.77 -4.81 1.73
CA VAL A 479 -24.73 -5.04 0.72
C VAL A 479 -25.14 -4.35 -0.57
N TYR A 480 -24.18 -3.66 -1.20
CA TYR A 480 -24.34 -3.00 -2.50
C TYR A 480 -23.42 -3.67 -3.53
N SER A 481 -23.92 -3.88 -4.74
CA SER A 481 -23.12 -4.37 -5.87
C SER A 481 -23.60 -3.78 -7.19
N GLU A 482 -22.67 -3.66 -8.12
CA GLU A 482 -22.94 -3.32 -9.53
C GLU A 482 -23.27 -4.57 -10.37
N SER A 483 -23.16 -5.78 -9.79
CA SER A 483 -23.41 -7.04 -10.50
C SER A 483 -24.24 -7.99 -9.65
N ARG A 484 -25.35 -8.48 -10.21
CA ARG A 484 -26.20 -9.49 -9.55
C ARG A 484 -25.42 -10.76 -9.17
N LEU A 485 -24.50 -11.21 -10.03
CA LEU A 485 -23.66 -12.38 -9.75
C LEU A 485 -22.73 -12.15 -8.55
N LYS A 486 -22.10 -10.97 -8.47
CA LYS A 486 -21.22 -10.62 -7.34
C LYS A 486 -22.02 -10.43 -6.05
N LEU A 487 -23.21 -9.86 -6.14
CA LEU A 487 -24.13 -9.77 -5.01
C LEU A 487 -24.47 -11.15 -4.43
N GLU A 488 -24.74 -12.15 -5.28
CA GLU A 488 -25.01 -13.52 -4.81
C GLU A 488 -23.77 -14.19 -4.19
N ARG A 489 -22.56 -13.89 -4.68
CA ARG A 489 -21.31 -14.32 -4.01
C ARG A 489 -21.19 -13.72 -2.61
N ALA A 490 -21.47 -12.43 -2.46
CA ALA A 490 -21.48 -11.76 -1.16
C ALA A 490 -22.53 -12.36 -0.21
N ARG A 491 -23.71 -12.73 -0.73
CA ARG A 491 -24.75 -13.45 0.02
C ARG A 491 -24.23 -14.79 0.52
N LYS A 492 -23.49 -15.55 -0.30
CA LYS A 492 -22.89 -16.83 0.09
C LYS A 492 -21.90 -16.67 1.25
N VAL A 493 -21.03 -15.66 1.20
CA VAL A 493 -20.08 -15.35 2.30
C VAL A 493 -20.81 -15.14 3.63
N LEU A 494 -21.92 -14.39 3.63
CA LEU A 494 -22.69 -14.08 4.83
C LEU A 494 -23.53 -15.27 5.35
N LYS A 495 -23.82 -16.28 4.51
CA LYS A 495 -24.44 -17.53 4.95
C LYS A 495 -23.44 -18.45 5.66
N GLU A 496 -22.19 -18.45 5.22
CA GLU A 496 -21.14 -19.33 5.74
C GLU A 496 -20.47 -18.78 6.99
N LYS A 497 -20.43 -17.45 7.15
CA LYS A 497 -19.71 -16.78 8.24
C LYS A 497 -20.62 -15.77 8.93
N LYS A 498 -20.75 -15.88 10.26
CA LYS A 498 -21.45 -14.89 11.07
C LYS A 498 -20.69 -13.57 11.10
N VAL A 499 -21.41 -12.46 10.89
CA VAL A 499 -20.87 -11.10 11.03
C VAL A 499 -21.12 -10.56 12.43
N PHE A 500 -22.32 -10.80 12.97
CA PHE A 500 -22.77 -10.24 14.23
C PHE A 500 -22.99 -11.33 15.27
N THR A 501 -22.68 -11.01 16.53
CA THR A 501 -23.17 -11.73 17.70
C THR A 501 -24.12 -10.80 18.45
N ILE A 502 -25.33 -11.31 18.74
CA ILE A 502 -26.39 -10.59 19.44
C ILE A 502 -26.72 -11.41 20.69
N GLN A 503 -26.73 -10.75 21.85
CA GLN A 503 -26.97 -11.38 23.16
C GLN A 503 -28.15 -10.73 23.87
#